data_AF-A0A7C1JRQ0-F1
#
_entry.id   AF-A0A7C1JRQ0-F1
#
_cell.length_a   1.000
_cell.length_b   1.000
_cell.length_c   1.000
_cell.angle_alpha   90.00
_cell.angle_beta   90.00
_cell.angle_gamma   90.00
#
_symmetry.space_group_name_H-M   'P 1'
#
loop_
_entity.id
_entity.type
_entity.pdbx_description
1 polymer ?
#
loop_
_entity_poly.entity_id
_entity_poly.type
_entity_poly.pdbx_seq_one_letter_code
_entity_poly.pdbx_strand_id
1 'polypeptide(L)'
;MSAYDRAVARDRVAPGDLVHLREEALQNVLAFALLGWYVWCATLFPGGDEFGAVWRGPVLMALGLVVAFVLRRSHPTLASVAVLAGMTAGALHHVWLHGLGVTPYLLAVVVALTGLLFELRAVIAATLLCGGLVITVGSLHWRYPLTSHELVAPILVIGAVGATSALAVRNLYIALHWAWDRTQAAQRNERELRERRAELARTAKALDEACQRLEHMNYDLAQAREAAEEARLLKQQFITNVSHALRTPLNVIVAFS
;
A
#
# COMPACT_ATOMS: atom_id res chain seq x y z
N MET A 1 -16.57 -1.50 21.94
CA MET A 1 -15.76 -1.64 20.71
C MET A 1 -16.52 -0.97 19.57
N SER A 2 -16.01 0.15 19.08
CA SER A 2 -16.76 1.05 18.18
C SER A 2 -16.90 0.44 16.77
N ALA A 3 -17.93 0.81 16.02
CA ALA A 3 -18.03 0.47 14.58
C ALA A 3 -16.78 0.92 13.79
N TYR A 4 -16.05 1.91 14.31
CA TYR A 4 -14.75 2.39 13.83
C TYR A 4 -13.61 1.37 13.97
N ASP A 5 -13.53 0.63 15.09
CA ASP A 5 -12.49 -0.40 15.30
C ASP A 5 -12.65 -1.55 14.30
N ARG A 6 -13.89 -1.88 13.95
CA ARG A 6 -14.20 -2.91 12.93
C ARG A 6 -13.85 -2.46 11.52
N ALA A 7 -13.98 -1.17 11.19
CA ALA A 7 -13.62 -0.64 9.87
C ALA A 7 -12.09 -0.51 9.71
N VAL A 8 -11.38 -0.04 10.74
CA VAL A 8 -9.91 0.05 10.74
C VAL A 8 -9.25 -1.34 10.80
N ALA A 9 -9.89 -2.33 11.44
CA ALA A 9 -9.44 -3.72 11.38
C ALA A 9 -9.66 -4.36 9.99
N ARG A 10 -10.62 -3.87 9.21
CA ARG A 10 -10.93 -4.37 7.85
C ARG A 10 -9.95 -3.86 6.79
N ASP A 11 -9.32 -2.71 7.04
CA ASP A 11 -8.39 -2.04 6.13
C ASP A 11 -6.91 -2.38 6.40
N ARG A 12 -6.64 -3.14 7.47
CA ARG A 12 -5.35 -3.82 7.61
C ARG A 12 -5.39 -5.01 6.65
N VAL A 13 -4.62 -4.90 5.56
CA VAL A 13 -4.30 -5.99 4.63
C VAL A 13 -4.15 -7.27 5.47
N ALA A 14 -5.13 -8.16 5.37
CA ALA A 14 -5.13 -9.34 6.21
C ALA A 14 -3.92 -10.19 5.80
N PRO A 15 -3.26 -10.92 6.72
CA PRO A 15 -2.18 -11.83 6.34
C PRO A 15 -2.61 -12.82 5.24
N GLY A 16 -3.91 -13.09 5.08
CA GLY A 16 -4.47 -13.85 3.96
C GLY A 16 -4.38 -13.17 2.58
N ASP A 17 -4.53 -11.84 2.50
CA ASP A 17 -4.46 -11.09 1.22
C ASP A 17 -3.04 -11.11 0.64
N LEU A 18 -2.02 -11.04 1.52
CA LEU A 18 -0.61 -11.16 1.13
C LEU A 18 -0.24 -12.56 0.65
N VAL A 19 -0.88 -13.61 1.21
CA VAL A 19 -0.71 -14.99 0.75
C VAL A 19 -1.35 -15.16 -0.63
N HIS A 20 -2.54 -14.59 -0.84
CA HIS A 20 -3.24 -14.72 -2.12
C HIS A 20 -2.50 -14.03 -3.28
N LEU A 21 -2.01 -12.80 -3.06
CA LEU A 21 -1.18 -12.09 -4.03
C LEU A 21 0.13 -12.84 -4.35
N ARG A 22 0.73 -13.50 -3.35
CA ARG A 22 1.93 -14.32 -3.55
C ARG A 22 1.63 -15.57 -4.37
N GLU A 23 0.52 -16.26 -4.13
CA GLU A 23 0.11 -17.42 -4.92
C GLU A 23 -0.16 -17.06 -6.37
N GLU A 24 -0.84 -15.94 -6.62
CA GLU A 24 -1.17 -15.46 -7.97
C GLU A 24 0.09 -15.07 -8.76
N ALA A 25 1.03 -14.37 -8.14
CA ALA A 25 2.33 -14.07 -8.74
C ALA A 25 3.13 -15.34 -9.08
N LEU A 26 3.11 -16.34 -8.18
CA LEU A 26 3.82 -17.60 -8.38
C LEU A 26 3.17 -18.46 -9.47
N GLN A 27 1.85 -18.41 -9.62
CA GLN A 27 1.14 -19.04 -10.74
C GLN A 27 1.53 -18.44 -12.09
N ASN A 28 1.57 -17.11 -12.19
CA ASN A 28 2.00 -16.43 -13.42
C ASN A 28 3.43 -16.81 -13.78
N VAL A 29 4.32 -16.90 -12.80
CA VAL A 29 5.72 -17.32 -13.00
C VAL A 29 5.80 -18.76 -13.47
N LEU A 30 5.03 -19.68 -12.89
CA LEU A 30 5.00 -21.07 -13.35
C LEU A 30 4.48 -21.16 -14.79
N ALA A 31 3.48 -20.37 -15.16
CA ALA A 31 2.97 -20.31 -16.53
C ALA A 31 4.03 -19.81 -17.52
N PHE A 32 4.76 -18.74 -17.18
CA PHE A 32 5.87 -18.25 -18.01
C PHE A 32 7.05 -19.23 -18.05
N ALA A 33 7.35 -19.93 -16.96
CA ALA A 33 8.40 -20.96 -16.93
C ALA A 33 8.01 -22.19 -17.78
N LEU A 34 6.74 -22.58 -17.79
CA LEU A 34 6.20 -23.62 -18.68
C LEU A 34 6.20 -23.19 -20.15
N LEU A 35 5.94 -21.92 -20.43
CA LEU A 35 6.05 -21.38 -21.80
C LEU A 35 7.51 -21.33 -22.26
N GLY A 36 8.42 -20.90 -21.38
CA GLY A 36 9.86 -20.95 -21.61
C GLY A 36 10.35 -22.37 -21.87
N TRP A 37 9.89 -23.34 -21.07
CA TRP A 37 10.11 -24.77 -21.29
C TRP A 37 9.61 -25.26 -22.65
N TYR A 38 8.40 -24.87 -23.04
CA TYR A 38 7.81 -25.25 -24.32
C TYR A 38 8.61 -24.71 -25.50
N VAL A 39 8.99 -23.42 -25.45
CA VAL A 39 9.86 -22.81 -26.46
C VAL A 39 11.23 -23.50 -26.49
N TRP A 40 11.78 -23.83 -25.33
CA TRP A 40 13.03 -24.57 -25.19
C TRP A 40 12.97 -25.91 -25.93
N CYS A 41 11.96 -26.74 -25.63
CA CYS A 41 11.72 -28.01 -26.32
C CYS A 41 11.50 -27.81 -27.83
N ALA A 42 10.72 -26.81 -28.24
CA ALA A 42 10.46 -26.54 -29.65
C ALA A 42 11.73 -26.15 -30.43
N THR A 43 12.64 -25.39 -29.82
CA THR A 43 13.94 -25.04 -30.45
C THR A 43 14.91 -26.21 -30.53
N LEU A 44 14.73 -27.22 -29.69
CA LEU A 44 15.60 -28.40 -29.58
C LEU A 44 15.22 -29.55 -30.51
N PHE A 45 13.95 -29.62 -30.94
CA PHE A 45 13.45 -30.69 -31.79
C PHE A 45 12.92 -30.19 -33.16
N PRO A 46 13.74 -29.60 -34.05
CA PRO A 46 13.29 -29.31 -35.42
C PRO A 46 13.07 -30.56 -36.29
N GLY A 47 13.53 -31.75 -35.85
CA GLY A 47 13.25 -33.03 -36.54
C GLY A 47 14.43 -34.00 -36.64
N GLY A 48 15.15 -34.29 -35.54
CA GLY A 48 16.27 -35.24 -35.54
C GLY A 48 16.13 -36.36 -34.49
N ASP A 49 16.44 -37.60 -34.90
CA ASP A 49 16.28 -38.85 -34.14
C ASP A 49 17.34 -39.10 -33.03
N GLU A 50 18.07 -38.08 -32.59
CA GLU A 50 19.12 -38.24 -31.56
C GLU A 50 18.54 -38.25 -30.14
N PHE A 51 17.92 -39.38 -29.77
CA PHE A 51 17.49 -39.68 -28.41
C PHE A 51 18.69 -40.01 -27.51
N GLY A 52 19.15 -39.03 -26.70
CA GLY A 52 20.21 -39.31 -25.72
C GLY A 52 20.64 -38.11 -24.87
N ALA A 53 21.77 -37.50 -25.23
CA ALA A 53 22.38 -36.41 -24.44
C ALA A 53 21.49 -35.15 -24.38
N VAL A 54 20.69 -34.94 -25.43
CA VAL A 54 19.82 -33.78 -25.64
C VAL A 54 18.67 -33.71 -24.64
N TRP A 55 18.18 -34.86 -24.14
CA TRP A 55 17.02 -34.95 -23.22
C TRP A 55 17.36 -34.57 -21.77
N ARG A 56 18.64 -34.55 -21.40
CA ARG A 56 19.08 -34.26 -20.01
C ARG A 56 18.81 -32.82 -19.59
N GLY A 57 19.00 -31.86 -20.49
CA GLY A 57 18.72 -30.44 -20.25
C GLY A 57 17.25 -30.18 -19.92
N PRO A 58 16.32 -30.68 -20.75
CA PRO A 58 14.92 -30.70 -20.43
C PRO A 58 14.65 -31.39 -19.07
N VAL A 59 15.07 -32.65 -18.86
CA VAL A 59 14.73 -33.36 -17.61
C VAL A 59 15.13 -32.60 -16.34
N LEU A 60 16.26 -31.89 -16.35
CA LEU A 60 16.69 -31.04 -15.25
C LEU A 60 15.75 -29.84 -15.01
N MET A 61 15.27 -29.18 -16.05
CA MET A 61 14.28 -28.10 -15.91
C MET A 61 12.91 -28.63 -15.47
N ALA A 62 12.46 -29.78 -15.99
CA ALA A 62 11.22 -30.43 -15.56
C ALA A 62 11.28 -30.82 -14.07
N LEU A 63 12.42 -31.34 -13.62
CA LEU A 63 12.66 -31.62 -12.20
C LEU A 63 12.59 -30.35 -11.36
N GLY A 64 13.21 -29.25 -11.83
CA GLY A 64 13.12 -27.93 -11.17
C GLY A 64 11.68 -27.39 -11.08
N LEU A 65 10.89 -27.54 -12.15
CA LEU A 65 9.46 -27.18 -12.18
C LEU A 65 8.63 -28.04 -11.21
N VAL A 66 8.88 -29.35 -11.13
CA VAL A 66 8.19 -30.26 -10.20
C VAL A 66 8.54 -29.94 -8.75
N VAL A 67 9.82 -29.74 -8.44
CA VAL A 67 10.26 -29.34 -7.09
C VAL A 67 9.62 -28.01 -6.69
N ALA A 68 9.57 -27.04 -7.60
CA ALA A 68 8.92 -25.76 -7.34
C ALA A 68 7.40 -25.88 -7.15
N PHE A 69 6.74 -26.75 -7.92
CA PHE A 69 5.31 -27.01 -7.77
C PHE A 69 4.98 -27.62 -6.39
N VAL A 70 5.83 -28.54 -5.92
CA VAL A 70 5.67 -29.19 -4.60
C VAL A 70 6.00 -28.22 -3.45
N LEU A 71 7.05 -27.41 -3.57
CA LEU A 71 7.45 -26.45 -2.53
C LEU A 71 6.62 -25.16 -2.50
N ARG A 72 5.74 -24.93 -3.49
CA ARG A 72 4.92 -23.72 -3.62
C ARG A 72 4.14 -23.38 -2.35
N ARG A 73 3.66 -24.39 -1.62
CA ARG A 73 2.82 -24.21 -0.43
C ARG A 73 3.58 -23.98 0.87
N SER A 74 4.84 -24.43 0.97
CA SER A 74 5.62 -24.36 2.21
C SER A 74 6.64 -23.21 2.21
N HIS A 75 7.37 -23.02 1.12
CA HIS A 75 8.44 -22.01 1.02
C HIS A 75 8.48 -21.38 -0.38
N PRO A 76 7.71 -20.29 -0.63
CA PRO A 76 7.59 -19.70 -1.96
C PRO A 76 8.91 -19.12 -2.49
N THR A 77 9.79 -18.64 -1.62
CA THR A 77 11.12 -18.16 -2.01
C THR A 77 12.01 -19.30 -2.52
N LEU A 78 12.00 -20.45 -1.86
CA LEU A 78 12.76 -21.62 -2.26
C LEU A 78 12.21 -22.22 -3.57
N ALA A 79 10.89 -22.22 -3.77
CA ALA A 79 10.28 -22.66 -5.01
C ALA A 79 10.76 -21.83 -6.21
N SER A 80 10.78 -20.50 -6.08
CA SER A 80 11.25 -19.60 -7.14
C SER A 80 12.74 -19.77 -7.45
N VAL A 81 13.58 -19.95 -6.42
CA VAL A 81 15.01 -20.26 -6.62
C VAL A 81 15.18 -21.60 -7.36
N ALA A 82 14.39 -22.61 -7.02
CA ALA A 82 14.46 -23.92 -7.66
C ALA A 82 14.10 -23.88 -9.16
N VAL A 83 13.06 -23.13 -9.56
CA VAL A 83 12.72 -22.93 -10.98
C VAL A 83 13.86 -22.25 -11.72
N LEU A 84 14.36 -21.14 -11.18
CA LEU A 84 15.43 -20.37 -11.83
C LEU A 84 16.72 -21.18 -11.94
N ALA A 85 17.09 -21.93 -10.90
CA ALA A 85 18.24 -22.83 -10.92
C ALA A 85 18.08 -23.97 -11.95
N GLY A 86 16.86 -24.52 -12.09
CA GLY A 86 16.56 -25.50 -13.14
C GLY A 86 16.70 -24.92 -14.54
N MET A 87 16.18 -23.70 -14.77
CA MET A 87 16.28 -23.00 -16.05
C MET A 87 17.73 -22.66 -16.42
N THR A 88 18.53 -22.16 -15.47
CA THR A 88 19.95 -21.87 -15.74
C THR A 88 20.77 -23.14 -15.96
N ALA A 89 20.53 -24.20 -15.20
CA ALA A 89 21.24 -25.47 -15.37
C ALA A 89 20.91 -26.13 -16.71
N GLY A 90 19.63 -26.14 -17.12
CA GLY A 90 19.20 -26.62 -18.43
C GLY A 90 19.84 -25.83 -19.57
N ALA A 91 19.89 -24.50 -19.43
CA ALA A 91 20.55 -23.62 -20.38
C ALA A 91 22.05 -23.86 -20.51
N LEU A 92 22.72 -24.00 -19.38
CA LEU A 92 24.15 -24.26 -19.33
C LEU A 92 24.49 -25.60 -19.98
N HIS A 93 23.72 -26.64 -19.68
CA HIS A 93 23.92 -27.97 -20.26
C HIS A 93 23.78 -27.97 -21.78
N HIS A 94 22.84 -27.19 -22.31
CA HIS A 94 22.68 -27.07 -23.75
C HIS A 94 23.85 -26.35 -24.42
N VAL A 95 24.26 -25.20 -23.88
CA VAL A 95 25.41 -24.44 -24.41
C VAL A 95 26.69 -25.28 -24.38
N TRP A 96 26.81 -26.16 -23.39
CA TRP A 96 27.92 -27.10 -23.28
C TRP A 96 27.95 -28.14 -24.41
N LEU A 97 26.79 -28.65 -24.84
CA LEU A 97 26.71 -29.69 -25.88
C LEU A 97 26.65 -29.16 -27.32
N HIS A 98 25.93 -28.06 -27.56
CA HIS A 98 25.60 -27.59 -28.92
C HIS A 98 26.25 -26.24 -29.27
N GLY A 99 27.02 -25.65 -28.36
CA GLY A 99 27.70 -24.37 -28.57
C GLY A 99 26.87 -23.12 -28.27
N LEU A 100 27.46 -21.96 -28.61
CA LEU A 100 26.83 -20.65 -28.46
C LEU A 100 26.01 -20.33 -29.71
N GLY A 101 24.79 -20.86 -29.77
CA GLY A 101 23.79 -20.49 -30.78
C GLY A 101 22.71 -19.58 -30.19
N VAL A 102 21.44 -19.95 -30.34
CA VAL A 102 20.30 -19.18 -29.82
C VAL A 102 20.06 -19.42 -28.31
N THR A 103 20.67 -20.44 -27.72
CA THR A 103 20.40 -20.81 -26.32
C THR A 103 20.86 -19.85 -25.22
N PRO A 104 21.94 -19.07 -25.35
CA PRO A 104 22.30 -18.06 -24.36
C PRO A 104 21.23 -16.97 -24.19
N TYR A 105 20.44 -16.67 -25.23
CA TYR A 105 19.37 -15.69 -25.15
C TYR A 105 18.23 -16.12 -24.21
N LEU A 106 18.05 -17.41 -23.98
CA LEU A 106 17.05 -17.93 -23.04
C LEU A 106 17.41 -17.58 -21.58
N LEU A 107 18.69 -17.31 -21.27
CA LEU A 107 19.09 -16.77 -19.96
C LEU A 107 18.57 -15.35 -19.73
N ALA A 108 18.29 -14.58 -20.78
CA ALA A 108 17.67 -13.27 -20.63
C ALA A 108 16.24 -13.39 -20.08
N VAL A 109 15.50 -14.44 -20.46
CA VAL A 109 14.17 -14.74 -19.91
C VAL A 109 14.28 -15.09 -18.41
N VAL A 110 15.30 -15.85 -18.01
CA VAL A 110 15.56 -16.16 -16.60
C VAL A 110 15.83 -14.89 -15.79
N VAL A 111 16.64 -13.97 -16.32
CA VAL A 111 16.92 -12.68 -15.67
C VAL A 111 15.66 -11.82 -15.57
N ALA A 112 14.83 -11.77 -16.62
CA ALA A 112 13.55 -11.07 -16.60
C ALA A 112 12.62 -11.61 -15.50
N LEU A 113 12.46 -12.93 -15.44
CA LEU A 113 11.63 -13.60 -14.41
C LEU A 113 12.18 -13.37 -13.01
N THR A 114 13.50 -13.33 -12.84
CA THR A 114 14.14 -13.05 -11.54
C THR A 114 13.72 -11.68 -11.00
N GLY A 115 13.59 -10.66 -11.87
CA GLY A 115 13.11 -9.34 -11.45
C GLY A 115 11.64 -9.30 -11.06
N LEU A 116 10.80 -10.17 -11.63
CA LEU A 116 9.41 -10.26 -11.20
C LEU A 116 9.27 -10.85 -9.78
N LEU A 117 10.24 -11.67 -9.37
CA LEU A 117 10.15 -12.52 -8.18
C LEU A 117 10.97 -12.03 -6.99
N PHE A 118 12.07 -11.32 -7.25
CA PHE A 118 13.06 -10.99 -6.24
C PHE A 118 13.42 -9.49 -6.21
N GLU A 119 14.09 -9.10 -5.14
CA GLU A 119 14.60 -7.75 -4.95
C GLU A 119 15.68 -7.38 -5.98
N LEU A 120 15.92 -6.07 -6.13
CA LEU A 120 16.90 -5.50 -7.05
C LEU A 120 18.29 -6.18 -6.99
N ARG A 121 18.73 -6.57 -5.78
CA ARG A 121 20.04 -7.23 -5.58
C ARG A 121 20.11 -8.59 -6.26
N ALA A 122 19.02 -9.35 -6.25
CA ALA A 122 18.95 -10.66 -6.88
C ALA A 122 18.95 -10.55 -8.41
N VAL A 123 18.30 -9.52 -8.98
CA VAL A 123 18.34 -9.25 -10.43
C VAL A 123 19.74 -8.94 -10.89
N ILE A 124 20.45 -8.07 -10.16
CA ILE A 124 21.84 -7.72 -10.46
C ILE A 124 22.73 -8.98 -10.35
N ALA A 125 22.59 -9.74 -9.27
CA ALA A 125 23.35 -10.98 -9.08
C ALA A 125 23.07 -12.00 -10.20
N ALA A 126 21.81 -12.22 -10.58
CA ALA A 126 21.43 -13.13 -11.65
C ALA A 126 21.94 -12.68 -13.02
N THR A 127 21.90 -11.37 -13.31
CA THR A 127 22.42 -10.79 -14.56
C THR A 127 23.94 -11.01 -14.66
N LEU A 128 24.67 -10.71 -13.58
CA LEU A 128 26.12 -10.93 -13.51
C LEU A 128 26.48 -12.42 -13.62
N LEU A 129 25.73 -13.28 -12.95
CA LEU A 129 25.95 -14.73 -12.96
C LEU A 129 25.69 -15.31 -14.35
N CYS A 130 24.58 -14.95 -14.99
CA CYS A 130 24.27 -15.42 -16.35
C CYS A 130 25.28 -14.89 -17.37
N GLY A 131 25.66 -13.61 -17.32
CA GLY A 131 26.69 -13.04 -18.18
C GLY A 131 28.05 -13.71 -17.97
N GLY A 132 28.44 -13.95 -16.72
CA GLY A 132 29.67 -14.66 -16.37
C GLY A 132 29.69 -16.11 -16.86
N LEU A 133 28.55 -16.82 -16.78
CA LEU A 133 28.41 -18.18 -17.33
C LEU A 133 28.59 -18.21 -18.85
N VAL A 134 28.02 -17.24 -19.59
CA VAL A 134 28.20 -17.14 -21.04
C VAL A 134 29.67 -16.88 -21.39
N ILE A 135 30.34 -16.00 -20.66
CA ILE A 135 31.77 -15.70 -20.88
C ILE A 135 32.64 -16.92 -20.58
N THR A 136 32.43 -17.57 -19.43
CA THR A 136 33.23 -18.73 -19.01
C THR A 136 33.06 -19.91 -19.95
N VAL A 137 31.84 -20.24 -20.37
CA VAL A 137 31.62 -21.34 -21.32
C VAL A 137 32.11 -21.00 -22.72
N GLY A 138 31.86 -19.78 -23.19
CA GLY A 138 32.31 -19.33 -24.52
C GLY A 138 33.82 -19.26 -24.67
N SER A 139 34.51 -18.72 -23.67
CA SER A 139 35.97 -18.53 -23.70
C SER A 139 36.72 -19.82 -23.37
N LEU A 140 36.28 -20.58 -22.36
CA LEU A 140 37.03 -21.74 -21.86
C LEU A 140 36.73 -23.02 -22.64
N HIS A 141 35.48 -23.23 -23.06
CA HIS A 141 35.06 -24.48 -23.72
C HIS A 141 35.18 -24.40 -25.24
N TRP A 142 34.74 -23.29 -25.84
CA TRP A 142 34.71 -23.12 -27.30
C TRP A 142 35.83 -22.22 -27.85
N ARG A 143 36.64 -21.60 -26.97
CA ARG A 143 37.81 -20.76 -27.32
C ARG A 143 37.48 -19.59 -28.26
N TYR A 144 36.25 -19.08 -28.21
CA TYR A 144 35.88 -17.90 -28.97
C TYR A 144 36.62 -16.66 -28.46
N PRO A 145 37.07 -15.75 -29.36
CA PRO A 145 37.60 -14.46 -28.94
C PRO A 145 36.48 -13.63 -28.31
N LEU A 146 36.83 -12.82 -27.29
CA LEU A 146 35.87 -12.00 -26.54
C LEU A 146 35.11 -10.99 -27.43
N THR A 147 35.62 -10.69 -28.63
CA THR A 147 35.02 -9.80 -29.64
C THR A 147 34.13 -10.52 -30.65
N SER A 148 33.96 -11.84 -30.55
CA SER A 148 33.05 -12.58 -31.45
C SER A 148 31.59 -12.16 -31.25
N HIS A 149 30.85 -12.07 -32.35
CA HIS A 149 29.42 -11.69 -32.33
C HIS A 149 28.58 -12.66 -31.46
N GLU A 150 28.96 -13.94 -31.45
CA GLU A 150 28.30 -15.00 -30.67
C GLU A 150 28.41 -14.82 -29.14
N LEU A 151 29.40 -14.07 -28.65
CA LEU A 151 29.53 -13.71 -27.23
C LEU A 151 28.92 -12.34 -26.95
N VAL A 152 29.21 -11.34 -27.79
CA VAL A 152 28.81 -9.96 -27.54
C VAL A 152 27.28 -9.80 -27.61
N ALA A 153 26.62 -10.40 -28.60
CA ALA A 153 25.17 -10.26 -28.78
C ALA A 153 24.35 -10.77 -27.58
N PRO A 154 24.54 -12.00 -27.07
CA PRO A 154 23.77 -12.46 -25.91
C PRO A 154 24.12 -11.71 -24.62
N ILE A 155 25.38 -11.28 -24.42
CA ILE A 155 25.75 -10.47 -23.26
C ILE A 155 25.03 -9.12 -23.28
N LEU A 156 24.97 -8.47 -24.44
CA LEU A 156 24.24 -7.20 -24.59
C LEU A 156 22.75 -7.38 -24.33
N VAL A 157 22.13 -8.45 -24.85
CA VAL A 157 20.71 -8.73 -24.61
C VAL A 157 20.44 -9.02 -23.13
N ILE A 158 21.24 -9.89 -22.49
CA ILE A 158 21.11 -10.19 -21.06
C ILE A 158 21.30 -8.92 -20.21
N GLY A 159 22.28 -8.08 -20.56
CA GLY A 159 22.52 -6.80 -19.89
C GLY A 159 21.35 -5.82 -20.05
N ALA A 160 20.83 -5.67 -21.27
CA ALA A 160 19.69 -4.79 -21.55
C ALA A 160 18.41 -5.26 -20.85
N VAL A 161 18.15 -6.57 -20.84
CA VAL A 161 17.00 -7.17 -20.14
C VAL A 161 17.18 -7.05 -18.63
N GLY A 162 18.39 -7.28 -18.11
CA GLY A 162 18.71 -7.08 -16.70
C GLY A 162 18.52 -5.63 -16.26
N ALA A 163 18.95 -4.66 -17.08
CA ALA A 163 18.79 -3.23 -16.81
C ALA A 163 17.32 -2.81 -16.83
N THR A 164 16.56 -3.21 -17.85
CA THR A 164 15.13 -2.88 -17.95
C THR A 164 14.32 -3.52 -16.81
N SER A 165 14.61 -4.79 -16.48
CA SER A 165 13.99 -5.47 -15.34
C SER A 165 14.33 -4.79 -14.01
N ALA A 166 15.60 -4.44 -13.78
CA ALA A 166 16.02 -3.70 -12.59
C ALA A 166 15.33 -2.34 -12.44
N LEU A 167 15.18 -1.58 -13.54
CA LEU A 167 14.46 -0.31 -13.56
C LEU A 167 12.96 -0.50 -13.28
N ALA A 168 12.34 -1.53 -13.86
CA ALA A 168 10.94 -1.85 -13.64
C ALA A 168 10.66 -2.17 -12.17
N VAL A 169 11.48 -3.03 -11.56
CA VAL A 169 11.38 -3.39 -10.13
C VAL A 169 11.56 -2.17 -9.23
N ARG A 170 12.57 -1.34 -9.51
CA ARG A 170 12.82 -0.12 -8.76
C ARG A 170 11.64 0.84 -8.84
N ASN A 171 11.11 1.07 -10.04
CA ASN A 171 9.98 1.97 -10.26
C ASN A 171 8.71 1.47 -9.56
N LEU A 172 8.45 0.16 -9.60
CA LEU A 172 7.33 -0.46 -8.91
C LEU A 172 7.45 -0.29 -7.40
N TYR A 173 8.63 -0.53 -6.84
CA TYR A 173 8.87 -0.35 -5.41
C TYR A 173 8.70 1.12 -4.99
N ILE A 174 9.17 2.05 -5.82
CA ILE A 174 9.00 3.50 -5.58
C ILE A 174 7.52 3.89 -5.58
N ALA A 175 6.80 3.48 -6.63
CA ALA A 175 5.38 3.75 -6.76
C ALA A 175 4.58 3.14 -5.60
N LEU A 176 4.91 1.91 -5.18
CA LEU A 176 4.22 1.22 -4.10
C LEU A 176 4.45 1.91 -2.76
N HIS A 177 5.68 2.31 -2.44
CA HIS A 177 5.93 3.03 -1.19
C HIS A 177 5.24 4.39 -1.20
N TRP A 178 5.21 5.11 -2.34
CA TRP A 178 4.49 6.37 -2.45
C TRP A 178 2.98 6.19 -2.30
N ALA A 179 2.42 5.13 -2.88
CA ALA A 179 1.02 4.80 -2.71
C ALA A 179 0.69 4.54 -1.24
N TRP A 180 1.54 3.78 -0.55
CA TRP A 180 1.40 3.48 0.87
C TRP A 180 1.53 4.72 1.77
N ASP A 181 2.52 5.58 1.53
CA ASP A 181 2.69 6.82 2.28
C ASP A 181 1.48 7.76 2.08
N ARG A 182 0.95 7.82 0.85
CA ARG A 182 -0.24 8.63 0.55
C ARG A 182 -1.49 8.11 1.25
N THR A 183 -1.72 6.81 1.30
CA THR A 183 -2.89 6.25 2.02
C THR A 183 -2.77 6.52 3.52
N GLN A 184 -1.58 6.37 4.10
CA GLN A 184 -1.35 6.73 5.50
C GLN A 184 -1.57 8.22 5.77
N ALA A 185 -1.05 9.11 4.91
CA ALA A 185 -1.24 10.54 5.07
C ALA A 185 -2.72 10.95 4.97
N ALA A 186 -3.46 10.35 4.02
CA ALA A 186 -4.89 10.58 3.87
C ALA A 186 -5.67 10.14 5.12
N GLN A 187 -5.36 8.97 5.68
CA GLN A 187 -5.98 8.50 6.92
C GLN A 187 -5.68 9.40 8.12
N ARG A 188 -4.46 9.95 8.22
CA ARG A 188 -4.11 10.92 9.28
C ARG A 188 -4.89 12.22 9.15
N ASN A 189 -4.95 12.80 7.96
CA ASN A 189 -5.73 14.01 7.69
C ASN A 189 -7.23 13.81 7.97
N GLU A 190 -7.78 12.64 7.64
CA GLU A 190 -9.19 12.35 7.92
C GLU A 190 -9.46 12.28 9.43
N ARG A 191 -8.55 11.70 10.22
CA ARG A 191 -8.66 11.68 11.69
C ARG A 191 -8.62 13.10 12.26
N GLU A 192 -7.67 13.92 11.83
CA GLU A 192 -7.54 15.30 12.28
C GLU A 192 -8.78 16.14 11.92
N LEU A 193 -9.31 15.98 10.69
CA LEU A 193 -10.54 16.64 10.27
C LEU A 193 -11.75 16.20 11.11
N ARG A 194 -11.85 14.92 11.47
CA ARG A 194 -12.93 14.43 12.34
C ARG A 194 -12.81 15.00 13.75
N GLU A 195 -11.60 15.08 14.31
CA GLU A 195 -11.36 15.68 15.62
C GLU A 195 -11.72 17.18 15.63
N ARG A 196 -11.25 17.94 14.65
CA ARG A 196 -11.61 19.36 14.48
C ARG A 196 -13.12 19.55 14.31
N ARG A 197 -13.79 18.69 13.53
CA ARG A 197 -15.26 18.73 13.39
C ARG A 197 -15.96 18.44 14.72
N ALA A 198 -15.47 17.49 15.51
CA ALA A 198 -16.03 17.19 16.81
C ALA A 198 -15.83 18.34 17.80
N GLU A 199 -14.67 19.00 17.76
CA GLU A 199 -14.40 20.21 18.55
C GLU A 199 -15.31 21.36 18.16
N LEU A 200 -15.44 21.67 16.87
CA LEU A 200 -16.36 22.70 16.36
C LEU A 200 -17.82 22.42 16.74
N ALA A 201 -18.26 21.16 16.69
CA ALA A 201 -19.61 20.80 17.11
C ALA A 201 -19.82 21.03 18.62
N ARG A 202 -18.82 20.74 19.45
CA ARG A 202 -18.87 21.00 20.90
C ARG A 202 -18.90 22.49 21.21
N THR A 203 -18.06 23.30 20.56
CA THR A 203 -18.03 24.74 20.77
C THR A 203 -19.30 25.42 20.29
N ALA A 204 -19.84 25.01 19.13
CA ALA A 204 -21.13 25.48 18.65
C ALA A 204 -22.26 25.14 19.62
N LYS A 205 -22.29 23.92 20.16
CA LYS A 205 -23.28 23.53 21.17
C LYS A 205 -23.14 24.34 22.47
N ALA A 206 -21.93 24.56 22.95
CA ALA A 206 -21.69 25.36 24.14
C ALA A 206 -22.11 26.82 23.95
N LEU A 207 -21.92 27.37 22.75
CA LEU A 207 -22.39 28.72 22.39
C LEU A 207 -23.92 28.78 22.39
N ASP A 208 -24.59 27.79 21.79
CA ASP A 208 -26.06 27.70 21.79
C ASP A 208 -26.63 27.63 23.21
N GLU A 209 -26.05 26.78 24.08
CA GLU A 209 -26.44 26.69 25.49
C GLU A 209 -26.21 28.01 26.24
N ALA A 210 -25.13 28.74 25.94
CA ALA A 210 -24.87 30.05 26.54
C ALA A 210 -25.86 31.12 26.07
N CYS A 211 -26.22 31.13 24.77
CA CYS A 211 -27.24 32.01 24.21
C CYS A 211 -28.60 31.76 24.89
N GLN A 212 -29.02 30.50 25.02
CA GLN A 212 -30.27 30.14 25.69
C GLN A 212 -30.29 30.59 27.17
N ARG A 213 -29.16 30.49 27.88
CA ARG A 213 -29.06 31.01 29.27
C ARG A 213 -29.17 32.53 29.33
N LEU A 214 -28.53 33.25 28.39
CA LEU A 214 -28.64 34.70 28.31
C LEU A 214 -30.07 35.14 28.02
N GLU A 215 -30.79 34.44 27.15
CA GLU A 215 -32.21 34.71 26.87
C GLU A 215 -33.08 34.53 28.13
N HIS A 216 -32.92 33.42 28.86
CA HIS A 216 -33.65 33.20 30.11
C HIS A 216 -33.34 34.26 31.16
N MET A 217 -32.06 34.60 31.37
CA MET A 217 -31.69 35.65 32.34
C MET A 217 -32.23 37.02 31.95
N ASN A 218 -32.28 37.35 30.65
CA ASN A 218 -32.90 38.59 30.18
C ASN A 218 -34.41 38.61 30.45
N TYR A 219 -35.09 37.48 30.26
CA TYR A 219 -36.51 37.34 30.58
C TYR A 219 -36.77 37.53 32.08
N ASP A 220 -36.02 36.84 32.94
CA ASP A 220 -36.13 36.94 34.40
C ASP A 220 -35.83 38.37 34.89
N LEU A 221 -34.83 39.03 34.30
CA LEU A 221 -34.48 40.41 34.61
C LEU A 221 -35.61 41.38 34.23
N ALA A 222 -36.24 41.17 33.06
CA ALA A 222 -37.38 41.97 32.63
C ALA A 222 -38.56 41.81 33.61
N GLN A 223 -38.86 40.59 34.02
CA GLN A 223 -39.94 40.31 34.99
C GLN A 223 -39.65 40.92 36.37
N ALA A 224 -38.42 40.79 36.87
CA ALA A 224 -38.01 41.39 38.14
C ALA A 224 -38.10 42.92 38.11
N ARG A 225 -37.76 43.53 36.96
CA ARG A 225 -37.89 44.98 36.75
C ARG A 225 -39.36 45.41 36.79
N GLU A 226 -40.25 44.70 36.10
CA GLU A 226 -41.69 44.98 36.11
C GLU A 226 -42.26 44.91 37.53
N ALA A 227 -41.94 43.86 38.28
CA ALA A 227 -42.36 43.72 39.68
C ALA A 227 -41.83 44.85 40.59
N ALA A 228 -40.58 45.30 40.38
CA ALA A 228 -40.01 46.42 41.12
C ALA A 228 -40.70 47.76 40.77
N GLU A 229 -41.07 47.96 39.51
CA GLU A 229 -41.83 49.13 39.07
C GLU A 229 -43.25 49.12 39.66
N GLU A 230 -43.95 47.99 39.66
CA GLU A 230 -45.25 47.83 40.34
C GLU A 230 -45.17 48.11 41.84
N ALA A 231 -44.19 47.54 42.54
CA ALA A 231 -43.99 47.80 43.96
C ALA A 231 -43.70 49.27 44.24
N ARG A 232 -42.95 49.94 43.35
CA ARG A 232 -42.68 51.39 43.44
C ARG A 232 -43.96 52.20 43.29
N LEU A 233 -44.82 51.85 42.33
CA LEU A 233 -46.11 52.50 42.09
C LEU A 233 -47.05 52.32 43.28
N LEU A 234 -47.20 51.10 43.80
CA LEU A 234 -48.00 50.80 44.99
C LEU A 234 -47.51 51.59 46.21
N LYS A 235 -46.18 51.67 46.40
CA LYS A 235 -45.59 52.46 47.49
C LYS A 235 -45.89 53.96 47.34
N GLN A 236 -45.80 54.51 46.13
CA GLN A 236 -46.16 55.91 45.87
C GLN A 236 -47.63 56.20 46.15
N GLN A 237 -48.54 55.32 45.70
CA GLN A 237 -49.97 55.43 45.98
C GLN A 237 -50.26 55.35 47.48
N PHE A 238 -49.62 54.41 48.19
CA PHE A 238 -49.77 54.28 49.64
C PHE A 238 -49.34 55.54 50.38
N ILE A 239 -48.14 56.07 50.10
CA ILE A 239 -47.64 57.30 50.74
C ILE A 239 -48.57 58.48 50.45
N THR A 240 -49.05 58.61 49.22
CA THR A 240 -49.97 59.69 48.82
C THR A 240 -51.30 59.60 49.58
N ASN A 241 -51.89 58.40 49.64
CA ASN A 241 -53.14 58.14 50.36
C ASN A 241 -52.99 58.40 51.87
N VAL A 242 -51.91 57.93 52.48
CA VAL A 242 -51.62 58.16 53.90
C VAL A 242 -51.37 59.64 54.17
N SER A 243 -50.61 60.35 53.32
CA SER A 243 -50.41 61.80 53.46
C SER A 243 -51.72 62.59 53.37
N HIS A 244 -52.62 62.22 52.46
CA HIS A 244 -53.95 62.83 52.38
C HIS A 244 -54.80 62.53 53.62
N ALA A 245 -54.81 61.29 54.09
CA ALA A 245 -55.56 60.88 55.27
C ALA A 245 -55.07 61.54 56.56
N LEU A 246 -53.77 61.82 56.67
CA LEU A 246 -53.18 62.50 57.83
C LEU A 246 -53.34 64.03 57.77
N ARG A 247 -53.34 64.64 56.59
CA ARG A 247 -53.58 66.10 56.45
C ARG A 247 -54.95 66.51 56.94
N THR A 248 -55.99 65.72 56.66
CA THR A 248 -57.38 66.06 57.01
C THR A 248 -57.60 66.26 58.52
N PRO A 249 -57.21 65.35 59.43
CA PRO A 249 -57.33 65.55 60.87
C PRO A 249 -56.31 66.56 61.42
N LEU A 250 -55.09 66.64 60.86
CA LEU A 250 -54.09 67.62 61.32
C LEU A 250 -54.56 69.06 61.06
N ASN A 251 -55.19 69.32 59.91
CA ASN A 251 -55.74 70.62 59.58
C ASN A 251 -56.92 71.00 60.49
N VAL A 252 -57.65 70.01 61.00
CA VAL A 252 -58.69 70.21 62.02
C VAL A 252 -58.07 70.59 63.36
N ILE A 253 -56.98 69.94 63.79
CA ILE A 253 -56.32 70.23 65.07
C ILE A 253 -55.61 71.60 65.08
N VAL A 254 -54.95 71.99 63.98
CA VAL A 254 -54.27 73.29 63.86
C VAL A 254 -55.28 74.46 63.78
N ALA A 255 -56.52 74.22 63.34
CA ALA A 255 -57.57 75.24 63.32
C ALA A 255 -58.15 75.58 64.73
N PHE A 256 -57.77 74.84 65.78
CA PHE A 256 -58.20 75.06 67.17
C PHE A 256 -57.15 75.75 68.07
N SER A 257 -56.04 76.27 67.51
CA SER A 257 -55.05 77.11 68.21
C SER A 257 -55.01 78.52 67.64
#